data_AF-A0A395N7A8-F1
#
_entry.id   AF-A0A395N7A8-F1
#
_cell.length_a   1.000
_cell.length_b   1.000
_cell.length_c   1.000
_cell.angle_alpha   90.00
_cell.angle_beta   90.00
_cell.angle_gamma   90.00
#
_symmetry.space_group_name_H-M   'P 1'
#
loop_
_entity.id
_entity.type
_entity.pdbx_description
1 polymer ?
#
loop_
_entity_poly.entity_id
_entity_poly.type
_entity_poly.pdbx_seq_one_letter_code
_entity_poly.pdbx_strand_id
1 'polypeptide(L)' 'MSGSVSAGYVPLYPVPDNLPDPEIRTFITNFYKISDRPEANELWVSQFTKDARVAIGPGKASGQE' A
#
# COMPACT_ATOMS: atom_id res chain seq x y z
N MET A 1 -27.17 -17.86 3.52
CA MET A 1 -26.36 -16.62 3.57
C MET A 1 -24.89 -17.03 3.54
N SER A 2 -24.31 -17.25 2.36
CA SER A 2 -22.87 -17.48 2.25
C SER A 2 -22.22 -16.12 2.09
N GLY A 3 -21.75 -15.56 3.20
CA GLY A 3 -20.93 -14.36 3.18
C GLY A 3 -19.63 -14.71 2.47
N SER A 4 -19.42 -14.12 1.30
CA SER A 4 -18.14 -14.14 0.61
C SER A 4 -17.09 -13.58 1.57
N VAL A 5 -16.31 -14.47 2.17
CA VAL A 5 -15.03 -14.08 2.79
C VAL A 5 -14.26 -13.41 1.66
N SER A 6 -14.13 -12.08 1.74
CA SER A 6 -13.21 -11.34 0.89
C SER A 6 -11.90 -12.08 0.99
N ALA A 7 -11.51 -12.79 -0.07
CA ALA A 7 -10.17 -13.34 -0.18
C ALA A 7 -9.24 -12.16 0.12
N GLY A 8 -8.58 -12.21 1.28
CA GLY A 8 -7.77 -11.11 1.75
C GLY A 8 -6.81 -10.73 0.63
N TYR A 9 -6.64 -9.44 0.39
CA TYR A 9 -5.58 -8.96 -0.49
C TYR A 9 -4.27 -9.48 0.11
N VAL A 10 -3.76 -10.60 -0.43
CA VAL A 10 -2.49 -11.20 -0.03
C VAL A 10 -1.54 -10.98 -1.20
N PRO A 11 -0.63 -10.01 -1.10
CA PRO A 11 0.35 -9.77 -2.16
C PRO A 11 1.20 -11.01 -2.39
N LEU A 12 1.51 -11.32 -3.65
CA LEU A 12 2.53 -12.30 -3.98
C LEU A 12 3.89 -11.65 -3.76
N TYR A 13 4.62 -12.15 -2.77
CA TYR A 13 5.95 -11.66 -2.46
C TYR A 13 7.02 -12.50 -3.17
N PRO A 14 8.05 -11.86 -3.76
CA PRO A 14 9.02 -12.54 -4.62
C PRO A 14 10.03 -13.45 -3.88
N VAL A 15 10.08 -13.48 -2.54
CA VAL A 15 11.02 -14.31 -1.79
C VAL A 15 10.32 -15.01 -0.62
N PRO A 16 10.21 -16.35 -0.63
CA PRO A 16 9.57 -17.10 0.45
C PRO A 16 10.26 -16.96 1.81
N ASP A 17 11.61 -16.87 1.80
CA ASP A 17 12.43 -17.03 3.01
C ASP A 17 12.99 -15.72 3.60
N ASN A 18 12.85 -14.58 2.89
CA ASN A 18 13.39 -13.28 3.32
C ASN A 18 12.32 -12.18 3.36
N LEU A 19 11.05 -12.56 3.39
CA LEU A 19 9.98 -11.60 3.54
C LEU A 19 10.14 -10.86 4.87
N PRO A 20 10.10 -9.51 4.88
CA PRO A 20 10.40 -8.76 6.07
C PRO A 20 9.31 -9.01 7.13
N ASP A 21 9.64 -8.64 8.37
CA ASP A 21 8.78 -8.61 9.56
C ASP A 21 7.25 -8.61 9.26
N PRO A 22 6.42 -9.40 9.97
CA PRO A 22 4.95 -9.32 9.87
C PRO A 22 4.37 -7.89 9.78
N GLU A 23 5.00 -6.91 10.43
CA GLU A 23 4.63 -5.50 10.35
C GLU A 23 4.80 -4.92 8.94
N ILE A 24 5.90 -5.22 8.26
CA ILE A 24 6.18 -4.76 6.90
C ILE A 24 5.19 -5.39 5.91
N ARG A 25 4.84 -6.68 6.09
CA ARG A 25 3.81 -7.34 5.27
C ARG A 25 2.46 -6.65 5.41
N THR A 26 2.11 -6.29 6.64
CA THR A 26 0.88 -5.57 6.97
C THR A 26 0.88 -4.18 6.36
N PHE A 27 2.00 -3.45 6.45
CA PHE A 27 2.16 -2.15 5.83
C PHE A 27 1.96 -2.21 4.31
N ILE A 28 2.68 -3.09 3.61
CA ILE A 28 2.59 -3.23 2.14
C ILE A 28 1.16 -3.59 1.71
N THR A 29 0.54 -4.55 2.40
CA THR A 29 -0.84 -5.00 2.13
C THR A 29 -1.82 -3.84 2.24
N ASN A 30 -1.73 -3.05 3.31
CA ASN A 30 -2.64 -1.93 3.53
C ASN A 30 -2.35 -0.78 2.58
N PHE A 31 -1.08 -0.47 2.29
CA PHE A 31 -0.68 0.61 1.40
C PHE A 31 -1.32 0.46 0.01
N TYR A 32 -1.19 -0.72 -0.60
CA TYR A 32 -1.77 -0.96 -1.92
C TYR A 32 -3.31 -1.10 -1.89
N LYS A 33 -3.87 -1.70 -0.83
CA LYS A 33 -5.33 -1.76 -0.67
C LYS A 33 -5.97 -0.37 -0.59
N ILE A 34 -5.28 0.60 0.00
CA ILE A 34 -5.72 2.00 0.08
C ILE A 34 -5.50 2.68 -1.28
N SER A 35 -4.36 2.48 -1.96
CA SER A 35 -4.09 3.11 -3.26
C SER A 35 -5.08 2.73 -4.36
N ASP A 36 -5.70 1.55 -4.26
CA ASP A 36 -6.70 1.07 -5.22
C ASP A 36 -8.08 1.76 -5.06
N ARG A 37 -8.23 2.66 -4.08
CA ARG A 37 -9.49 3.32 -3.72
C ARG A 37 -9.37 4.84 -3.87
N PRO A 38 -9.89 5.44 -4.95
CA PRO A 38 -9.83 6.89 -5.16
C PRO A 38 -10.41 7.71 -4.00
N GLU A 39 -11.46 7.19 -3.35
CA GLU A 39 -12.08 7.81 -2.17
C GLU A 39 -11.17 7.84 -0.94
N ALA A 40 -10.08 7.08 -0.94
CA ALA A 40 -9.11 6.99 0.13
C ALA A 40 -7.78 7.70 -0.20
N ASN A 41 -7.74 8.56 -1.22
CA ASN A 41 -6.52 9.25 -1.65
C ASN A 41 -5.88 10.08 -0.52
N GLU A 42 -6.66 10.80 0.30
CA GLU A 42 -6.11 11.55 1.43
C GLU A 42 -5.43 10.63 2.45
N LEU A 43 -6.04 9.47 2.72
CA LEU A 43 -5.45 8.45 3.58
C LEU A 43 -4.18 7.87 2.96
N TRP A 44 -4.17 7.60 1.66
CA TRP A 44 -2.98 7.14 0.94
C TRP A 44 -1.83 8.14 1.04
N VAL A 45 -2.10 9.44 0.80
CA VAL A 45 -1.13 10.52 0.92
C VAL A 45 -0.57 10.60 2.35
N SER A 46 -1.40 10.39 3.37
CA SER A 46 -0.96 10.42 4.77
C SER A 46 0.06 9.33 5.14
N GLN A 47 0.21 8.29 4.33
CA GLN A 47 1.19 7.21 4.55
C GLN A 47 2.61 7.58 4.11
N PHE A 48 2.79 8.69 3.40
CA PHE A 48 4.10 9.22 3.05
C PHE A 48 4.63 10.11 4.17
N THR A 49 5.95 10.10 4.37
CA THR A 49 6.59 11.10 5.23
C THR A 49 6.56 12.48 4.57
N LYS A 50 6.68 13.54 5.37
CA LYS A 50 6.66 14.94 4.87
C LYS A 50 7.76 15.23 3.84
N ASP A 51 8.83 14.46 3.86
CA ASP A 51 10.00 14.57 2.98
C ASP A 51 10.07 13.45 1.92
N ALA A 52 9.03 12.63 1.79
CA ALA A 52 8.99 11.56 0.81
C ALA A 52 9.14 12.11 -0.61
N ARG A 53 9.78 11.34 -1.49
CA ARG A 53 9.85 11.65 -2.92
C ARG A 53 9.24 10.51 -3.71
N VAL A 54 8.18 10.81 -4.44
CA VAL A 54 7.40 9.82 -5.20
C VAL A 54 7.63 10.04 -6.68
N ALA A 55 7.91 8.95 -7.40
CA ALA A 55 7.99 8.94 -8.86
C ALA A 55 7.09 7.83 -9.40
N ILE A 56 6.09 8.20 -10.20
CA ILE A 56 5.13 7.26 -10.81
C ILE A 56 5.08 7.56 -12.31
N GLY A 57 5.66 6.68 -13.12
CA GLY A 57 5.85 6.94 -14.55
C GLY A 57 6.62 8.26 -14.77
N PRO A 58 6.11 9.20 -15.59
CA PRO A 58 6.73 10.52 -15.77
C PRO A 58 6.43 11.50 -14.62
N GLY A 59 5.47 11.19 -13.75
CA GLY A 59 5.06 12.05 -12.63
C GLY A 59 6.04 12.02 -11.47
N LYS A 60 6.26 13.18 -10.85
CA LYS A 60 7.11 13.35 -9.66
C LYS A 60 6.39 14.22 -8.63
N ALA A 61 6.44 13.84 -7.36
CA ALA A 61 5.86 14.58 -6.24
C ALA A 61 6.81 14.57 -5.02
N SER A 62 6.67 15.56 -4.14
CA SER A 62 7.47 15.69 -2.92
C SER A 62 6.57 15.96 -1.71
N GLY A 63 6.72 15.15 -0.67
CA GLY A 63 5.93 15.24 0.55
C GLY A 63 4.48 14.79 0.35
N GLN A 64 3.57 15.49 1.03
CA GLN A 64 2.13 15.19 1.07
C GLN A 64 1.30 16.22 0.27
N GLU A 65 1.93 17.06 -0.54
CA GLU A 65 1.33 18.17 -1.31
C GLU A 65 1.55 18.03 -2.83
#